data_AF-A0A6A3CTA2-F1
#
_entry.id   AF-A0A6A3CTA2-F1
#
_cell.length_a   1.000
_cell.length_b   1.000
_cell.length_c   1.000
_cell.angle_alpha   90.00
_cell.angle_beta   90.00
_cell.angle_gamma   90.00
#
_symmetry.space_group_name_H-M   'P 1'
#
loop_
_entity.id
_entity.type
_entity.pdbx_description
1 polymer ?
#
loop_
_entity_poly.entity_id
_entity_poly.type
_entity_poly.pdbx_seq_one_letter_code
_entity_poly.pdbx_strand_id
1 'polypeptide(L)'
;MAASVANYDYIVDWEFQTDGLIRIKVGPSVILMVKGTEYDNMNQVEENLFGTLLSENVIGVIHDHFITFYLDMDIDGSDNSFVKLDIKRQDTSPGESPRKSLLLGSGTPSDTRWFLPATPLVCSTTTIRRRGEVHSQLTRFGFRVYITEASNGLVDCLITRARVTTLLLFGPKENKDIVVWYTLEFHHIPCQEDFLIMPKTASSSFDLKPFFESNPILRSPPNVEKDLPACRAAA
;
A
#
# COMPACT_ATOMS: atom_id res chain seq x y z
N MET A 1 -9.69 -11.42 -8.88
CA MET A 1 -9.13 -12.02 -10.12
C MET A 1 -8.01 -12.96 -9.71
N ALA A 2 -7.85 -14.11 -10.38
CA ALA A 2 -6.71 -15.00 -10.20
C ALA A 2 -5.99 -15.20 -11.53
N ALA A 3 -4.67 -15.09 -11.54
CA ALA A 3 -3.83 -15.33 -12.70
C ALA A 3 -2.71 -16.30 -12.33
N SER A 4 -2.68 -17.45 -13.01
CA SER A 4 -1.64 -18.46 -12.84
C SER A 4 -0.55 -18.27 -13.89
N VAL A 5 0.67 -18.04 -13.44
CA VAL A 5 1.85 -17.91 -14.30
C VAL A 5 2.90 -18.91 -13.84
N ALA A 6 3.03 -19.99 -14.61
CA ALA A 6 3.89 -21.12 -14.29
C ALA A 6 3.59 -21.70 -12.90
N ASN A 7 4.50 -21.51 -11.95
CA ASN A 7 4.42 -22.06 -10.59
C ASN A 7 3.72 -21.13 -9.58
N TYR A 8 3.46 -19.86 -9.94
CA TYR A 8 2.81 -18.88 -9.08
C TYR A 8 1.37 -18.58 -9.50
N ASP A 9 0.49 -18.50 -8.51
CA ASP A 9 -0.85 -17.94 -8.68
C ASP A 9 -0.92 -16.57 -7.99
N TYR A 10 -1.25 -15.54 -8.76
CA TYR A 10 -1.46 -14.19 -8.25
C TYR A 10 -2.94 -13.92 -8.09
N ILE A 11 -3.36 -13.67 -6.85
CA ILE A 11 -4.73 -13.27 -6.54
C ILE A 11 -4.75 -11.75 -6.36
N VAL A 12 -5.50 -11.07 -7.22
CA VAL A 12 -5.70 -9.61 -7.19
C VAL A 12 -7.16 -9.33 -6.83
N ASP A 13 -7.36 -8.76 -5.65
CA ASP A 13 -8.67 -8.43 -5.11
C ASP A 13 -8.87 -6.91 -5.12
N TRP A 14 -9.96 -6.46 -5.74
CA TRP A 14 -10.43 -5.07 -5.70
C TRP A 14 -11.62 -5.00 -4.76
N GLU A 15 -11.43 -4.36 -3.61
CA GLU A 15 -12.43 -4.21 -2.57
C GLU A 15 -12.92 -2.76 -2.53
N PHE A 16 -14.21 -2.58 -2.83
CA PHE A 16 -14.88 -1.27 -2.77
C PHE A 16 -15.69 -1.19 -1.48
N GLN A 17 -15.37 -0.21 -0.65
CA GLN A 17 -16.07 0.05 0.60
C GLN A 17 -17.10 1.18 0.46
N THR A 18 -18.11 1.16 1.32
CA THR A 18 -19.20 2.14 1.33
C THR A 18 -18.74 3.54 1.76
N ASP A 19 -17.59 3.67 2.41
CA ASP A 19 -16.94 4.93 2.72
C ASP A 19 -16.17 5.53 1.52
N GLY A 20 -16.22 4.87 0.37
CA GLY A 20 -15.52 5.23 -0.86
C GLY A 20 -14.07 4.77 -0.91
N LEU A 21 -13.58 4.04 0.11
CA LEU A 21 -12.24 3.47 0.08
C LEU A 21 -12.16 2.33 -0.95
N ILE A 22 -11.16 2.41 -1.82
CA ILE A 22 -10.83 1.33 -2.75
C ILE A 22 -9.56 0.66 -2.22
N ARG A 23 -9.67 -0.59 -1.80
CA ARG A 23 -8.54 -1.39 -1.31
C ARG A 23 -8.17 -2.42 -2.37
N ILE A 24 -6.91 -2.41 -2.76
CA ILE A 24 -6.37 -3.36 -3.71
C ILE A 24 -5.43 -4.29 -2.95
N LYS A 25 -5.72 -5.59 -2.97
CA LYS A 25 -4.89 -6.62 -2.33
C LYS A 25 -4.27 -7.50 -3.40
N VAL A 26 -2.99 -7.80 -3.23
CA VAL A 26 -2.26 -8.77 -4.06
C VAL A 26 -1.58 -9.77 -3.14
N GLY A 27 -1.79 -11.05 -3.42
CA GLY A 27 -1.06 -12.13 -2.76
C GLY A 27 -0.61 -13.15 -3.79
N PRO A 28 0.71 -13.43 -3.89
CA PRO A 28 1.16 -14.65 -4.55
C PRO A 28 0.80 -15.86 -3.69
N SER A 29 0.56 -17.01 -4.32
CA SER A 29 0.34 -18.30 -3.65
C SER A 29 0.89 -19.43 -4.53
N VAL A 30 0.81 -20.66 -4.03
CA VAL A 30 1.14 -21.92 -4.75
C VAL A 30 2.62 -22.30 -4.66
N ILE A 31 3.25 -22.80 -5.72
CA ILE A 31 4.44 -23.65 -5.63
C ILE A 31 5.69 -22.80 -5.82
N LEU A 32 6.66 -22.96 -4.93
CA LEU A 32 7.94 -22.28 -5.05
C LEU A 32 8.73 -22.77 -6.27
N MET A 33 9.46 -21.85 -6.90
CA MET A 33 10.51 -22.23 -7.84
C MET A 33 11.70 -22.80 -7.05
N VAL A 34 11.99 -24.08 -7.27
CA VAL A 34 13.02 -24.81 -6.53
C VAL A 34 14.21 -25.19 -7.41
N LYS A 35 15.37 -25.29 -6.78
CA LYS A 35 16.61 -25.81 -7.35
C LYS A 35 17.02 -27.07 -6.61
N GLY A 36 17.29 -28.15 -7.35
CA GLY A 36 17.80 -29.40 -6.78
C GLY A 36 19.24 -29.23 -6.25
N THR A 37 19.54 -29.89 -5.14
CA THR A 37 20.88 -29.93 -4.55
C THR A 37 21.23 -31.30 -3.96
N GLU A 38 22.52 -31.56 -3.74
CA GLU A 38 23.00 -32.77 -3.05
C GLU A 38 22.99 -32.60 -1.52
N TYR A 39 22.64 -31.41 -1.01
CA TYR A 39 22.59 -31.15 0.42
C TYR A 39 21.31 -31.71 1.04
N ASP A 40 21.48 -32.40 2.16
CA ASP A 40 20.39 -32.92 2.99
C ASP A 40 20.17 -32.03 4.21
N ASN A 41 21.22 -31.38 4.72
CA ASN A 41 21.17 -30.58 5.94
C ASN A 41 21.98 -29.27 5.84
N MET A 42 21.57 -28.26 6.61
CA MET A 42 22.25 -26.95 6.66
C MET A 42 23.73 -27.04 7.09
N ASN A 43 24.12 -28.10 7.82
CA ASN A 43 25.52 -28.31 8.24
C ASN A 43 26.47 -28.63 7.07
N GLN A 44 25.93 -29.07 5.93
CA GLN A 44 26.70 -29.42 4.73
C GLN A 44 26.87 -28.22 3.79
N VAL A 45 26.28 -27.08 4.12
CA VAL A 45 26.27 -25.87 3.29
C VAL A 45 27.50 -25.03 3.61
N GLU A 46 28.49 -25.07 2.73
CA GLU A 46 29.74 -24.31 2.88
C GLU A 46 29.72 -22.96 2.13
N GLU A 47 28.84 -22.80 1.14
CA GLU A 47 28.75 -21.62 0.26
C GLU A 47 27.38 -20.93 0.31
N ASN A 48 27.32 -19.68 -0.15
CA ASN A 48 26.08 -18.94 -0.25
C ASN A 48 25.17 -19.54 -1.34
N LEU A 49 24.03 -20.10 -0.94
CA LEU A 49 23.11 -20.81 -1.81
C LEU A 49 22.21 -19.90 -2.67
N PHE A 50 22.26 -18.57 -2.47
CA PHE A 50 21.31 -17.62 -3.07
C PHE A 50 19.83 -18.05 -2.84
N GLY A 51 19.58 -18.66 -1.68
CA GLY A 51 18.37 -19.40 -1.41
C GLY A 51 18.39 -20.05 -0.02
N THR A 52 17.25 -20.58 0.39
CA THR A 52 17.07 -21.30 1.65
C THR A 52 16.91 -22.80 1.35
N LEU A 53 17.56 -23.68 2.12
CA LEU A 53 17.29 -25.12 2.06
C LEU A 53 15.91 -25.38 2.66
N LEU A 54 14.95 -25.77 1.83
CA LEU A 54 13.55 -25.97 2.25
C LEU A 54 13.33 -27.39 2.78
N SER A 55 13.88 -28.36 2.05
CA SER A 55 13.80 -29.79 2.32
C SER A 55 15.07 -30.47 1.79
N GLU A 56 15.20 -31.76 2.07
CA GLU A 56 16.29 -32.59 1.55
C GLU A 56 16.36 -32.43 0.04
N ASN A 57 17.55 -32.11 -0.47
CA ASN A 57 17.84 -31.93 -1.89
C ASN A 57 17.08 -30.76 -2.57
N VAL A 58 16.45 -29.86 -1.82
CA VAL A 58 15.59 -28.79 -2.36
C VAL A 58 15.94 -27.41 -1.80
N ILE A 59 16.39 -26.51 -2.67
CA ILE A 59 16.65 -25.10 -2.35
C ILE A 59 15.56 -24.20 -2.95
N GLY A 60 14.97 -23.34 -2.13
CA GLY A 60 14.13 -22.24 -2.58
C GLY A 60 14.98 -21.03 -2.96
N VAL A 61 14.93 -20.63 -4.22
CA VAL A 61 15.75 -19.50 -4.72
C VAL A 61 15.12 -18.18 -4.30
N ILE A 62 15.92 -17.23 -3.80
CA ILE A 62 15.46 -15.87 -3.47
C ILE A 62 15.09 -15.15 -4.77
N HIS A 63 13.93 -14.51 -4.82
CA HIS A 63 13.45 -13.80 -6.00
C HIS A 63 12.50 -12.67 -5.62
N ASP A 64 12.27 -11.77 -6.58
CA ASP A 64 11.41 -10.60 -6.41
C ASP A 64 10.18 -10.68 -7.31
N HIS A 65 9.05 -10.20 -6.81
CA HIS A 65 7.83 -10.00 -7.60
C HIS A 65 7.55 -8.52 -7.73
N PHE A 66 7.50 -8.01 -8.96
CA PHE A 66 7.14 -6.62 -9.26
C PHE A 66 5.77 -6.58 -9.95
N ILE A 67 4.79 -5.94 -9.31
CA ILE A 67 3.45 -5.76 -9.86
C ILE A 67 3.18 -4.26 -10.02
N THR A 68 2.99 -3.81 -11.26
CA THR A 68 2.71 -2.41 -11.58
C THR A 68 1.25 -2.22 -11.94
N PHE A 69 0.59 -1.31 -11.23
CA PHE A 69 -0.77 -0.86 -11.47
C PHE A 69 -0.78 0.39 -12.33
N TYR A 70 -1.63 0.37 -13.35
CA TYR A 70 -2.03 1.54 -14.11
C TYR A 70 -3.27 2.14 -13.44
N LEU A 71 -3.13 3.33 -12.86
CA LEU A 71 -4.22 4.05 -12.19
C LEU A 71 -4.45 5.37 -12.93
N ASP A 72 -5.41 5.34 -13.84
CA ASP A 72 -5.94 6.53 -14.50
C ASP A 72 -7.03 7.12 -13.60
N MET A 73 -6.71 8.22 -12.93
CA MET A 73 -7.53 8.78 -11.85
C MET A 73 -8.08 10.14 -12.24
N ASP A 74 -9.33 10.13 -12.70
CA ASP A 74 -10.13 11.34 -12.97
C ASP A 74 -10.92 11.78 -11.73
N ILE A 75 -10.24 12.44 -10.80
CA ILE A 75 -10.88 12.93 -9.58
C ILE A 75 -11.73 14.16 -9.90
N ASP A 76 -13.05 13.95 -9.92
CA ASP A 76 -14.02 15.01 -10.23
C ASP A 76 -13.73 15.66 -11.61
N GLY A 77 -13.25 14.85 -12.56
CA GLY A 77 -12.84 15.24 -13.92
C GLY A 77 -11.36 15.03 -14.22
N SER A 78 -10.95 15.40 -15.42
CA SER A 78 -9.60 15.14 -15.96
C SER A 78 -8.52 16.11 -15.46
N ASP A 79 -8.88 17.24 -14.87
CA ASP A 79 -7.92 18.30 -14.53
C ASP A 79 -7.31 18.08 -13.13
N ASN A 80 -6.34 17.16 -13.04
CA ASN A 80 -5.76 16.71 -11.78
C ASN A 80 -4.33 17.25 -11.56
N SER A 81 -3.93 17.31 -10.29
CA SER A 81 -2.59 17.71 -9.86
C SER A 81 -2.06 16.75 -8.79
N PHE A 82 -0.78 16.43 -8.87
CA PHE A 82 -0.12 15.56 -7.91
C PHE A 82 0.58 16.35 -6.79
N VAL A 83 0.26 16.05 -5.53
CA VAL A 83 0.80 16.73 -4.34
C VAL A 83 1.41 15.73 -3.37
N LYS A 84 2.67 15.98 -3.00
CA LYS A 84 3.32 15.25 -1.91
C LYS A 84 3.09 16.00 -0.60
N LEU A 85 2.56 15.29 0.40
CA LEU A 85 2.44 15.81 1.76
C LEU A 85 3.55 15.21 2.61
N ASP A 86 4.47 16.05 3.06
CA ASP A 86 5.51 15.67 4.01
C ASP A 86 5.13 16.16 5.41
N ILE A 87 5.10 15.26 6.39
CA ILE A 87 5.00 15.63 7.79
C ILE A 87 6.41 15.97 8.29
N LYS A 88 6.64 17.20 8.71
CA LYS A 88 7.92 17.69 9.20
C LYS A 88 7.79 18.18 10.64
N ARG A 89 8.82 17.90 11.44
CA ARG A 89 8.97 18.50 12.77
C ARG A 89 9.32 19.97 12.59
N GLN A 90 8.52 20.85 13.19
CA GLN A 90 8.83 22.26 13.35
C GLN A 90 9.14 22.52 14.84
N ASP A 91 10.32 23.05 15.11
CA ASP A 91 10.68 23.48 16.46
C ASP A 91 10.03 24.84 16.77
N THR A 92 9.62 25.03 18.02
CA THR A 92 8.96 26.24 18.48
C THR A 92 9.97 27.24 19.02
N SER A 93 9.66 28.53 18.90
CA SER A 93 10.51 29.57 19.46
C SER A 93 10.35 29.65 21.00
N PRO A 94 11.41 30.01 21.77
CA PRO A 94 11.30 30.16 23.21
C PRO A 94 10.28 31.26 23.58
N GLY A 95 9.20 30.87 24.25
CA GLY A 95 8.15 31.79 24.73
C GLY A 95 6.82 31.71 23.98
N GLU A 96 6.76 31.07 22.81
CA GLU A 96 5.54 30.93 22.00
C GLU A 96 4.68 29.73 22.46
N SER A 97 5.31 28.66 22.93
CA SER A 97 4.62 27.48 23.46
C SER A 97 5.46 26.79 24.55
N PRO A 98 4.81 26.19 25.57
CA PRO A 98 5.49 25.26 26.49
C PRO A 98 6.04 24.00 25.81
N ARG A 99 5.53 23.66 24.60
CA ARG A 99 6.02 22.53 23.81
C ARG A 99 7.27 22.93 23.03
N LYS A 100 8.25 22.02 22.93
CA LYS A 100 9.53 22.21 22.20
C LYS A 100 9.41 22.07 20.67
N SER A 101 8.41 21.34 20.19
CA SER A 101 8.20 21.10 18.76
C SER A 101 6.78 20.64 18.46
N LEU A 102 6.37 20.81 17.21
CA LEU A 102 5.11 20.34 16.63
C LEU A 102 5.40 19.56 15.34
N LEU A 103 4.48 18.67 14.96
CA LEU A 103 4.50 18.04 13.63
C LEU A 103 3.52 18.79 12.75
N LEU A 104 4.00 19.29 11.60
CA LEU A 104 3.18 20.00 10.62
C LEU A 104 3.23 19.29 9.26
N GLY A 105 2.09 19.25 8.60
CA GLY A 105 2.01 18.83 7.21
C GLY A 105 2.41 19.97 6.28
N SER A 106 3.45 19.76 5.47
CA SER A 106 3.83 20.65 4.38
C SER A 106 3.51 19.98 3.05
N GLY A 107 2.69 20.63 2.21
CA GLY A 107 2.37 20.15 0.87
C GLY A 107 3.27 20.80 -0.17
N THR A 108 4.05 20.00 -0.89
CA THR A 108 4.84 20.47 -2.02
C THR A 108 4.22 19.94 -3.32
N PRO A 109 3.85 20.82 -4.27
CA PRO A 109 3.58 20.39 -5.65
C PRO A 109 4.85 19.69 -6.17
N SER A 110 4.70 18.47 -6.70
CA SER A 110 5.88 17.73 -7.16
C SER A 110 6.36 18.26 -8.51
N ASP A 111 7.40 19.09 -8.54
CA ASP A 111 7.90 19.69 -9.80
C ASP A 111 8.70 18.68 -10.67
N THR A 112 9.25 17.63 -10.07
CA THR A 112 10.18 16.73 -10.76
C THR A 112 9.47 15.56 -11.43
N ARG A 113 9.47 15.53 -12.76
CA ARG A 113 9.40 14.24 -13.47
C ARG A 113 10.48 13.35 -12.81
N TRP A 114 10.11 12.15 -12.37
CA TRP A 114 10.98 11.10 -11.79
C TRP A 114 10.92 10.81 -10.28
N PHE A 115 10.89 9.49 -10.03
CA PHE A 115 11.24 8.70 -8.84
C PHE A 115 11.05 9.37 -7.47
N LEU A 116 9.94 9.04 -6.81
CA LEU A 116 9.86 9.15 -5.35
C LEU A 116 10.27 7.80 -4.77
N PRO A 117 11.51 7.61 -4.27
CA PRO A 117 11.80 6.45 -3.45
C PRO A 117 10.90 6.51 -2.21
N ALA A 118 10.20 5.43 -1.88
CA ALA A 118 9.63 5.27 -0.55
C ALA A 118 10.78 5.28 0.46
N THR A 119 11.09 6.43 1.01
CA THR A 119 11.97 6.51 2.18
C THR A 119 11.14 6.11 3.41
N PRO A 120 11.41 4.95 4.05
CA PRO A 120 10.66 4.51 5.23
C PRO A 120 10.83 5.45 6.44
N LEU A 121 11.77 6.39 6.37
CA LEU A 121 12.10 7.34 7.43
C LEU A 121 11.22 8.60 7.45
N VAL A 122 10.36 8.82 6.45
CA VAL A 122 9.51 10.01 6.39
C VAL A 122 8.07 9.58 6.15
N CYS A 123 7.19 9.87 7.12
CA CYS A 123 5.74 9.76 6.95
C CYS A 123 5.30 10.80 5.91
N SER A 124 5.44 10.42 4.65
CA SER A 124 5.00 11.19 3.50
C SER A 124 3.77 10.52 2.94
N THR A 125 2.79 11.30 2.53
CA THR A 125 1.62 10.75 1.85
C THR A 125 1.36 11.48 0.56
N THR A 126 1.09 10.68 -0.44
CA THR A 126 0.78 11.12 -1.78
C THR A 126 -0.71 11.43 -1.88
N THR A 127 -1.04 12.60 -2.41
CA THR A 127 -2.43 13.01 -2.68
C THR A 127 -2.57 13.55 -4.09
N ILE A 128 -3.60 13.12 -4.80
CA ILE A 128 -3.99 13.71 -6.09
C ILE A 128 -5.18 14.63 -5.85
N ARG A 129 -5.16 15.82 -6.45
CA ARG A 129 -6.08 16.93 -6.12
C ARG A 129 -6.45 17.74 -7.35
N ARG A 130 -7.68 18.25 -7.40
CA ARG A 130 -8.10 19.32 -8.32
C ARG A 130 -7.90 20.70 -7.68
N ARG A 131 -7.50 21.73 -8.44
CA ARG A 131 -7.21 23.09 -7.92
C ARG A 131 -8.46 23.97 -7.78
N GLY A 132 -9.54 23.66 -8.50
CA GLY A 132 -10.69 24.55 -8.71
C GLY A 132 -11.80 24.52 -7.66
N GLU A 133 -12.01 23.40 -6.95
CA GLU A 133 -13.09 23.30 -5.97
C GLU A 133 -12.57 23.45 -4.53
N VAL A 134 -12.84 24.61 -3.95
CA VAL A 134 -12.68 24.86 -2.52
C VAL A 134 -14.02 24.56 -1.88
N HIS A 135 -14.20 23.35 -1.34
CA HIS A 135 -15.36 23.11 -0.49
C HIS A 135 -15.10 23.70 0.90
N SER A 136 -16.12 24.30 1.48
CA SER A 136 -16.05 25.09 2.71
C SER A 136 -15.32 24.34 3.81
N GLN A 137 -14.27 24.97 4.36
CA GLN A 137 -13.30 24.47 5.34
C GLN A 137 -12.10 23.69 4.77
N LEU A 138 -11.10 24.45 4.29
CA LEU A 138 -9.66 24.14 4.25
C LEU A 138 -9.17 22.87 3.51
N THR A 139 -10.05 22.07 2.91
CA THR A 139 -9.65 20.79 2.29
C THR A 139 -10.22 20.67 0.88
N ARG A 140 -9.33 20.47 -0.10
CA ARG A 140 -9.68 20.24 -1.52
C ARG A 140 -10.00 18.75 -1.74
N PHE A 141 -10.93 18.45 -2.66
CA PHE A 141 -11.25 17.07 -3.08
C PHE A 141 -9.99 16.33 -3.59
N GLY A 142 -9.89 15.04 -3.30
CA GLY A 142 -8.73 14.24 -3.68
C GLY A 142 -8.81 12.77 -3.25
N PHE A 143 -7.86 11.98 -3.73
CA PHE A 143 -7.58 10.65 -3.22
C PHE A 143 -6.21 10.63 -2.59
N ARG A 144 -6.11 9.97 -1.45
CA ARG A 144 -4.86 9.73 -0.73
C ARG A 144 -4.49 8.27 -0.86
N VAL A 145 -3.27 8.02 -1.31
CA VAL A 145 -2.71 6.66 -1.38
C VAL A 145 -2.11 6.33 -0.02
N TYR A 146 -2.69 5.36 0.66
CA TYR A 146 -2.15 4.78 1.89
C TYR A 146 -1.51 3.45 1.54
N ILE A 147 -0.22 3.33 1.83
CA ILE A 147 0.51 2.08 1.67
C ILE A 147 0.35 1.35 3.01
N THR A 148 -0.36 0.22 2.98
CA THR A 148 -0.44 -0.69 4.12
C THR A 148 0.59 -1.79 3.88
N GLU A 149 1.81 -1.60 4.41
CA GLU A 149 2.74 -2.73 4.55
C GLU A 149 2.05 -3.79 5.42
N ALA A 150 1.83 -4.97 4.87
CA ALA A 150 1.33 -6.10 5.62
C ALA A 150 2.48 -6.68 6.45
N SER A 151 2.72 -6.12 7.63
CA SER A 151 3.48 -6.80 8.69
C SER A 151 2.50 -7.39 9.70
N ASN A 152 1.81 -8.48 9.36
CA ASN A 152 0.92 -9.14 10.32
C ASN A 152 1.12 -10.66 10.30
N GLY A 153 2.13 -11.14 11.04
CA GLY A 153 2.28 -12.56 11.36
C GLY A 153 3.60 -12.85 12.06
N LEU A 154 3.57 -13.58 13.18
CA LEU A 154 4.68 -13.90 14.08
C LEU A 154 5.71 -14.92 13.49
N VAL A 155 5.85 -14.97 12.17
CA VAL A 155 6.71 -15.90 11.40
C VAL A 155 7.16 -15.18 10.13
N ASP A 156 8.12 -14.27 10.29
CA ASP A 156 8.58 -13.35 9.25
C ASP A 156 9.66 -14.03 8.40
N CYS A 157 9.26 -15.03 7.63
CA CYS A 157 10.08 -15.65 6.60
C CYS A 157 9.97 -14.87 5.28
N LEU A 158 8.76 -14.39 4.97
CA LEU A 158 8.52 -13.57 3.80
C LEU A 158 8.75 -12.13 4.21
N ILE A 159 9.94 -11.58 3.94
CA ILE A 159 10.18 -10.14 4.03
C ILE A 159 9.33 -9.48 2.93
N THR A 160 8.03 -9.33 3.18
CA THR A 160 7.15 -8.49 2.37
C THR A 160 7.48 -7.04 2.68
N ARG A 161 8.69 -6.61 2.32
CA ARG A 161 8.99 -5.20 2.19
C ARG A 161 8.28 -4.75 0.93
N ALA A 162 7.01 -4.40 1.08
CA ALA A 162 6.25 -3.69 0.05
C ALA A 162 6.86 -2.30 -0.11
N ARG A 163 7.98 -2.22 -0.83
CA ARG A 163 8.60 -0.97 -1.20
C ARG A 163 7.80 -0.37 -2.35
N VAL A 164 7.40 0.88 -2.19
CA VAL A 164 6.96 1.68 -3.35
C VAL A 164 8.21 2.05 -4.11
N THR A 165 8.46 1.28 -5.15
CA THR A 165 9.70 1.41 -5.92
C THR A 165 9.55 2.48 -7.00
N THR A 166 8.34 2.71 -7.53
CA THR A 166 8.16 3.75 -8.55
C THR A 166 6.73 4.29 -8.61
N LEU A 167 6.63 5.63 -8.60
CA LEU A 167 5.49 6.38 -9.07
C LEU A 167 5.87 7.15 -10.34
N LEU A 168 5.38 6.72 -11.51
CA LEU A 168 5.60 7.47 -12.76
C LEU A 168 4.38 8.33 -13.05
N LEU A 169 4.64 9.61 -13.38
CA LEU A 169 3.65 10.56 -13.85
C LEU A 169 4.06 10.98 -15.27
N PHE A 170 3.18 10.76 -16.24
CA PHE A 170 3.36 11.22 -17.62
C PHE A 170 2.40 12.38 -17.89
N GLY A 171 2.94 13.57 -18.19
CA GLY A 171 2.16 14.76 -18.53
C GLY A 171 2.61 16.05 -17.82
N PRO A 172 2.15 17.23 -18.26
CA PRO A 172 2.25 18.47 -17.48
C PRO A 172 1.44 18.33 -16.19
N LYS A 173 2.06 18.66 -15.05
CA LYS A 173 1.71 18.12 -13.74
C LYS A 173 0.64 18.88 -12.95
N GLU A 174 0.19 20.01 -13.49
CA GLU A 174 -0.88 20.80 -12.89
C GLU A 174 -2.08 20.89 -13.83
N ASN A 175 -3.25 20.55 -13.30
CA ASN A 175 -4.55 20.77 -13.91
C ASN A 175 -4.65 20.18 -15.32
N LYS A 176 -4.21 18.92 -15.45
CA LYS A 176 -4.32 18.11 -16.66
C LYS A 176 -4.61 16.66 -16.29
N ASP A 177 -4.93 15.90 -17.31
CA ASP A 177 -5.07 14.44 -17.22
C ASP A 177 -3.74 13.83 -16.77
N ILE A 178 -3.77 13.08 -15.67
CA ILE A 178 -2.61 12.42 -15.09
C ILE A 178 -2.88 10.94 -14.88
N VAL A 179 -1.92 10.14 -15.32
CA VAL A 179 -1.87 8.72 -15.04
C VAL A 179 -0.84 8.46 -13.96
N VAL A 180 -1.23 7.63 -12.99
CA VAL A 180 -0.37 7.21 -11.89
C VAL A 180 -0.02 5.73 -12.07
N TRP A 181 1.27 5.45 -12.21
CA TRP A 181 1.77 4.07 -12.20
C TRP A 181 2.26 3.73 -10.80
N TYR A 182 1.69 2.72 -10.17
CA TYR A 182 2.06 2.31 -8.81
C TYR A 182 2.66 0.90 -8.82
N THR A 183 3.91 0.74 -8.39
CA THR A 183 4.58 -0.56 -8.36
C THR A 183 4.69 -1.10 -6.94
N LEU A 184 4.12 -2.29 -6.72
CA LEU A 184 4.30 -3.13 -5.54
C LEU A 184 5.45 -4.11 -5.77
N GLU A 185 6.29 -4.27 -4.75
CA GLU A 185 7.41 -5.20 -4.74
C GLU A 185 7.25 -6.20 -3.61
N PHE A 186 7.50 -7.48 -3.89
CA PHE A 186 7.64 -8.53 -2.88
C PHE A 186 9.06 -9.08 -2.97
N HIS A 187 9.84 -8.93 -1.90
CA HIS A 187 11.14 -9.59 -1.77
C HIS A 187 10.95 -10.94 -1.11
N HIS A 188 10.98 -12.02 -1.88
CA HIS A 188 10.68 -13.34 -1.38
C HIS A 188 11.95 -14.08 -0.99
N ILE A 189 12.12 -14.29 0.33
CA ILE A 189 13.11 -15.20 0.89
C ILE A 189 12.35 -16.48 1.29
N PRO A 190 12.44 -17.58 0.51
CA PRO A 190 11.65 -18.76 0.79
C PRO A 190 11.97 -19.39 2.15
N CYS A 191 10.97 -19.97 2.82
CA CYS A 191 11.15 -20.81 4.01
C CYS A 191 10.38 -22.12 3.93
N GLN A 192 10.62 -22.97 4.93
CA GLN A 192 10.05 -24.31 5.00
C GLN A 192 8.51 -24.29 5.04
N GLU A 193 7.88 -23.26 5.61
CA GLU A 193 6.43 -23.08 5.63
C GLU A 193 5.82 -22.88 4.24
N ASP A 194 6.61 -22.43 3.27
CA ASP A 194 6.17 -22.22 1.90
C ASP A 194 6.22 -23.51 1.05
N PHE A 195 6.82 -24.58 1.59
CA PHE A 195 7.00 -25.88 0.92
C PHE A 195 5.99 -26.90 1.49
N LEU A 196 5.21 -27.66 0.71
CA LEU A 196 5.10 -27.89 -0.74
C LEU A 196 4.18 -26.91 -1.49
N ILE A 197 3.33 -26.20 -0.75
CA ILE A 197 2.37 -25.21 -1.26
C ILE A 197 2.43 -24.02 -0.32
N MET A 198 2.73 -22.85 -0.87
CA MET A 198 2.83 -21.61 -0.12
C MET A 198 1.45 -21.14 0.36
N PRO A 199 1.25 -20.97 1.67
CA PRO A 199 0.01 -20.43 2.20
C PRO A 199 -0.15 -18.97 1.76
N LYS A 200 -1.40 -18.52 1.54
CA LYS A 200 -1.72 -17.11 1.21
C LYS A 200 -1.56 -16.18 2.42
N THR A 201 -0.57 -16.43 3.27
CA THR A 201 -0.27 -15.64 4.47
C THR A 201 0.40 -14.31 4.09
N ALA A 202 1.15 -14.32 2.98
CA ALA A 202 1.77 -13.13 2.41
C ALA A 202 0.87 -12.45 1.39
N SER A 203 0.22 -11.37 1.80
CA SER A 203 -0.49 -10.47 0.88
C SER A 203 -0.16 -9.03 1.21
N SER A 204 0.13 -8.22 0.20
CA SER A 204 0.30 -6.77 0.36
C SER A 204 -0.97 -6.05 -0.10
N SER A 205 -1.24 -4.89 0.47
CA SER A 205 -2.37 -4.07 0.08
C SER A 205 -2.03 -2.59 0.04
N PHE A 206 -2.78 -1.84 -0.76
CA PHE A 206 -2.79 -0.39 -0.68
C PHE A 206 -4.20 0.13 -0.80
N ASP A 207 -4.45 1.24 -0.11
CA ASP A 207 -5.77 1.85 0.01
C ASP A 207 -5.76 3.19 -0.72
N LEU A 208 -6.73 3.38 -1.60
CA LEU A 208 -7.06 4.67 -2.20
C LEU A 208 -8.25 5.24 -1.43
N LYS A 209 -8.01 6.25 -0.61
CA LYS A 209 -9.04 6.85 0.24
C LYS A 209 -9.46 8.23 -0.30
N PRO A 210 -10.76 8.44 -0.58
CA PRO A 210 -11.28 9.73 -1.02
C PRO A 210 -11.39 10.73 0.13
N PHE A 211 -11.45 12.01 -0.22
CA PHE A 211 -11.84 13.10 0.66
C PHE A 211 -13.28 13.53 0.35
N PHE A 212 -14.12 13.55 1.39
CA PHE A 212 -15.47 14.11 1.36
C PHE A 212 -15.59 15.20 2.43
N GLU A 213 -16.59 16.09 2.32
CA GLU A 213 -16.86 17.15 3.32
C GLU A 213 -17.13 16.61 4.72
N SER A 214 -17.84 15.50 4.78
CA SER A 214 -18.21 14.81 6.00
C SER A 214 -18.25 13.31 5.71
N ASN A 215 -18.39 12.50 6.77
CA ASN A 215 -18.38 11.06 6.63
C ASN A 215 -19.50 10.59 5.66
N PRO A 216 -19.20 9.99 4.49
CA PRO A 216 -20.20 9.64 3.48
C PRO A 216 -21.22 8.62 3.99
N ILE A 217 -20.84 7.78 4.95
CA ILE A 217 -21.73 6.75 5.52
C ILE A 217 -22.62 7.26 6.67
N LEU A 218 -22.57 8.56 7.01
CA LEU A 218 -23.37 9.11 8.12
C LEU A 218 -24.89 8.93 7.93
N ARG A 219 -25.33 8.86 6.67
CA ARG A 219 -26.75 8.65 6.30
C ARG A 219 -27.06 7.22 5.85
N SER A 220 -26.11 6.30 5.96
CA SER A 220 -26.34 4.90 5.65
C SER A 220 -27.28 4.29 6.69
N PRO A 221 -28.28 3.49 6.28
CA PRO A 221 -29.07 2.74 7.25
C PRO A 221 -28.16 1.76 8.02
N PRO A 222 -28.50 1.45 9.28
CA PRO A 222 -27.78 0.45 10.05
C PRO A 222 -27.91 -0.94 9.41
N ASN A 223 -26.86 -1.76 9.55
CA ASN A 223 -26.80 -3.08 8.93
C ASN A 223 -27.72 -4.11 9.61
N VAL A 224 -28.09 -3.89 10.88
CA VAL A 224 -29.04 -4.74 11.61
C VAL A 224 -30.19 -3.93 12.19
N GLU A 225 -31.37 -4.53 12.21
CA GLU A 225 -32.64 -3.93 12.64
C GLU A 225 -32.63 -3.43 14.11
N LYS A 226 -31.66 -3.91 14.92
CA LYS A 226 -31.54 -3.63 16.36
C LYS A 226 -30.46 -2.61 16.73
N ASP A 227 -29.74 -2.03 15.78
CA ASP A 227 -28.67 -1.06 16.08
C ASP A 227 -29.20 0.32 16.50
N LEU A 228 -30.47 0.61 16.19
CA LEU A 228 -31.11 1.85 16.63
C LEU A 228 -31.73 1.63 18.01
N PRO A 229 -31.44 2.49 19.01
CA PRO A 229 -32.20 2.48 20.25
C PRO A 229 -33.67 2.73 19.91
N ALA A 230 -34.52 1.76 20.20
CA ALA A 230 -35.96 1.93 20.10
C ALA A 230 -36.39 2.90 21.21
N CYS A 231 -36.47 4.19 20.88
CA CYS A 231 -37.03 5.19 21.77
C CYS A 231 -38.50 4.87 22.01
N ARG A 232 -38.80 4.16 23.10
CA ARG A 232 -40.14 4.03 23.65
C ARG A 232 -40.36 5.21 24.59
N ALA A 233 -41.47 5.92 24.44
CA ALA A 233 -41.88 6.91 25.43
C ALA A 233 -41.96 6.23 26.80
N ALA A 234 -41.35 6.82 27.82
CA ALA A 234 -41.53 6.37 29.19
C ALA A 234 -43.02 6.51 29.53
N ALA A 235 -43.65 5.39 29.88
CA ALA A 235 -45.05 5.32 30.29
C ALA A 235 -45.24 5.98 31.66
#